data_AF-A0ABD5YBR3-F1
#
_entry.id   AF-A0ABD5YBR3-F1
#
_cell.length_a   1.000
_cell.length_b   1.000
_cell.length_c   1.000
_cell.angle_alpha   90.00
_cell.angle_beta   90.00
_cell.angle_gamma   90.00
#
_symmetry.space_group_name_H-M   'P 1'
#
loop_
_entity.id
_entity.type
_entity.pdbx_description
1 polymer ?
#
loop_
_entity_poly.entity_id
_entity_poly.type
_entity_poly.pdbx_seq_one_letter_code
_entity_poly.pdbx_strand_id
1 'polypeptide(L)'
;MSLDASTTTDGERVYTDRTMVERGAEGPFYVVFADAEGSNRWGFRCGNCDSFDTAMDTMGRIQCTECGNIRKPDEWDAAHE
;
A
#
# COMPACT_ATOMS: atom_id res chain seq x y z
N MET A 1 -15.02 5.34 6.90
CA MET A 1 -13.55 5.20 6.77
C MET A 1 -12.91 6.27 7.65
N SER A 2 -11.86 5.91 8.38
CA SER A 2 -11.02 6.88 9.11
C SER A 2 -9.66 6.86 8.46
N LEU A 3 -9.25 7.98 7.89
CA LEU A 3 -7.97 8.12 7.22
C LEU A 3 -6.94 8.74 8.18
N ASP A 4 -5.77 8.14 8.23
CA ASP A 4 -4.64 8.58 9.04
C ASP A 4 -3.79 9.55 8.23
N ALA A 5 -3.77 10.83 8.63
CA ALA A 5 -2.99 11.84 7.94
C ALA A 5 -1.50 11.70 8.27
N SER A 6 -0.64 11.79 7.27
CA SER A 6 0.82 11.72 7.41
C SER A 6 1.50 12.63 6.40
N THR A 7 2.80 12.81 6.57
CA THR A 7 3.65 13.55 5.64
C THR A 7 4.72 12.61 5.11
N THR A 8 4.89 12.56 3.78
CA THR A 8 5.95 11.76 3.13
C THR A 8 7.32 12.39 3.36
N THR A 9 8.38 11.66 3.03
CA THR A 9 9.76 12.18 3.08
C THR A 9 9.96 13.41 2.19
N ASP A 10 9.21 13.50 1.08
CA ASP A 10 9.22 14.64 0.17
C ASP A 10 8.36 15.83 0.64
N GLY A 11 7.71 15.71 1.81
CA GLY A 11 6.88 16.76 2.39
C GLY A 11 5.43 16.79 1.91
N GLU A 12 4.99 15.79 1.14
CA GLU A 12 3.61 15.70 0.68
C GLU A 12 2.67 15.25 1.80
N ARG A 13 1.52 15.90 1.94
CA ARG A 13 0.50 15.46 2.88
C ARG A 13 -0.38 14.39 2.24
N VAL A 14 -0.47 13.25 2.91
CA VAL A 14 -1.18 12.07 2.42
C VAL A 14 -2.05 11.46 3.51
N TYR A 15 -2.97 10.58 3.11
CA TYR A 15 -4.01 10.02 3.95
C TYR A 15 -4.07 8.51 3.78
N THR A 16 -3.71 7.76 4.82
CA THR A 16 -3.64 6.29 4.77
C THR A 16 -4.96 5.68 5.26
N ASP A 17 -5.58 4.81 4.47
CA ASP A 17 -6.70 3.99 4.93
C ASP A 17 -6.18 2.65 5.48
N ARG A 18 -6.29 2.46 6.79
CA ARG A 18 -5.81 1.22 7.45
C ARG A 18 -6.73 0.02 7.26
N THR A 19 -7.90 0.22 6.65
CA THR A 19 -8.88 -0.84 6.35
C THR A 19 -8.77 -1.36 4.92
N MET A 20 -8.19 -0.57 3.99
CA MET A 20 -7.87 -1.00 2.63
C MET A 20 -6.44 -1.49 2.53
N VAL A 21 -6.27 -2.81 2.39
CA VAL A 21 -4.97 -3.47 2.38
C VAL A 21 -4.78 -4.40 1.19
N GLU A 22 -3.56 -4.42 0.67
CA GLU A 22 -3.04 -5.49 -0.17
C GLU A 22 -2.16 -6.40 0.70
N ARG A 23 -2.26 -7.73 0.52
CA ARG A 23 -1.45 -8.67 1.29
C ARG A 23 0.01 -8.61 0.82
N GLY A 24 0.95 -8.43 1.73
CA GLY A 24 2.39 -8.54 1.44
C GLY A 24 3.05 -9.77 2.06
N ALA A 25 4.31 -9.98 1.71
CA ALA A 25 5.16 -11.05 2.21
C ALA A 25 5.47 -10.88 3.71
N GLU A 26 5.95 -9.69 4.08
CA GLU A 26 6.40 -9.34 5.42
C GLU A 26 5.34 -8.57 6.21
N GLY A 27 4.49 -7.81 5.52
CA GLY A 27 3.40 -7.02 6.11
C GLY A 27 2.45 -6.49 5.04
N PRO A 28 1.26 -5.96 5.42
CA PRO A 28 0.30 -5.43 4.46
C PRO A 28 0.83 -4.18 3.75
N PHE A 29 0.23 -3.84 2.61
CA PHE A 29 0.35 -2.51 2.01
C PHE A 29 -0.98 -1.78 2.17
N TYR A 30 -0.97 -0.64 2.85
CA TYR A 30 -2.16 0.19 3.04
C TYR A 30 -2.34 1.14 1.86
N VAL A 31 -3.57 1.35 1.41
CA VAL A 31 -3.87 2.34 0.35
C VAL A 31 -3.71 3.76 0.91
N VAL A 32 -3.07 4.62 0.13
CA VAL A 32 -2.80 6.02 0.47
C VAL A 32 -3.47 6.93 -0.54
N PHE A 33 -4.07 8.01 -0.06
CA PHE A 33 -4.77 9.04 -0.83
C PHE A 33 -4.08 10.40 -0.70
N ALA A 34 -4.22 11.22 -1.74
CA ALA A 34 -3.70 12.60 -1.76
C ALA A 34 -4.64 13.60 -1.08
N ASP A 35 -5.90 13.22 -0.86
CA ASP A 35 -6.95 14.03 -0.24
C ASP A 35 -7.58 13.35 0.97
N ALA A 36 -8.17 14.18 1.84
CA ALA A 36 -8.82 13.72 3.07
C ALA A 36 -10.18 13.04 2.84
N GLU A 37 -10.73 13.11 1.62
CA GLU A 37 -12.01 12.48 1.27
C GLU A 37 -11.80 11.02 0.82
N GLY A 38 -10.55 10.61 0.55
CA GLY A 38 -10.21 9.26 0.10
C GLY A 38 -10.58 9.00 -1.36
N SER A 39 -10.56 10.05 -2.19
CA SER A 39 -11.05 10.00 -3.57
C SER A 39 -9.94 9.89 -4.61
N ASN A 40 -8.76 10.45 -4.34
CA ASN A 40 -7.61 10.49 -5.23
C ASN A 40 -6.49 9.59 -4.70
N ARG A 41 -6.36 8.40 -5.29
CA ARG A 41 -5.34 7.42 -4.89
C ARG A 41 -3.94 7.95 -5.21
N TRP A 42 -3.08 8.01 -4.19
CA TRP A 42 -1.69 8.44 -4.30
C TRP A 42 -0.75 7.24 -4.48
N GLY A 43 -0.92 6.19 -3.67
CA GLY A 43 0.00 5.05 -3.66
C GLY A 43 -0.25 4.09 -2.50
N PHE A 44 0.83 3.57 -1.92
CA PHE A 44 0.78 2.64 -0.81
C PHE A 44 1.76 2.98 0.31
N ARG A 45 1.39 2.61 1.54
CA ARG A 45 2.28 2.61 2.70
C ARG A 45 2.61 1.18 3.08
N CYS A 46 3.90 0.88 3.22
CA CYS A 46 4.35 -0.43 3.67
C CYS A 46 4.03 -0.61 5.15
N GLY A 47 3.22 -1.59 5.51
CA GLY A 47 2.90 -1.90 6.91
C GLY A 47 4.00 -2.63 7.67
N ASN A 48 5.10 -3.00 7.00
CA ASN A 48 6.26 -3.64 7.65
C ASN A 48 7.26 -2.62 8.21
N CYS A 49 7.54 -1.55 7.44
CA CYS A 49 8.52 -0.53 7.81
C CYS A 49 7.98 0.90 7.79
N ASP A 50 6.67 1.07 7.59
CA ASP A 50 5.95 2.35 7.56
C ASP A 50 6.32 3.33 6.43
N SER A 51 7.24 2.97 5.53
CA SER A 51 7.67 3.77 4.38
C SER A 51 6.56 3.91 3.32
N PHE A 52 6.58 5.07 2.63
CA PHE A 52 5.74 5.36 1.46
C PHE A 52 6.45 5.05 0.13
N ASP A 53 7.75 4.73 0.18
CA ASP A 53 8.59 4.44 -0.97
C ASP A 53 8.25 3.03 -1.50
N THR A 54 7.29 3.02 -2.41
CA THR A 54 6.77 1.81 -3.04
C THR A 54 6.79 1.95 -4.55
N ALA A 55 7.20 0.89 -5.23
CA ALA A 55 7.11 0.78 -6.68
C ALA A 55 5.96 -0.16 -7.03
N MET A 56 5.14 0.23 -8.00
CA MET A 56 4.12 -0.63 -8.61
C MET A 56 4.42 -0.79 -10.10
N ASP A 57 4.43 -2.02 -10.58
CA ASP A 57 4.57 -2.30 -12.02
C ASP A 57 3.20 -2.35 -12.73
N THR A 58 3.24 -2.48 -14.06
CA THR A 58 2.03 -2.57 -14.89
C THR A 58 1.19 -3.82 -14.64
N MET A 59 1.72 -4.81 -13.93
CA MET A 59 1.01 -6.03 -13.53
C MET A 59 0.44 -5.92 -12.10
N GLY A 60 0.53 -4.76 -11.46
CA GLY A 60 0.04 -4.54 -10.10
C GLY A 60 0.91 -5.18 -9.01
N ARG A 61 2.14 -5.59 -9.32
CA ARG A 61 3.09 -6.02 -8.29
C ARG A 61 3.60 -4.79 -7.56
N ILE A 62 3.49 -4.82 -6.23
CA ILE A 62 3.96 -3.75 -5.34
C ILE A 62 5.21 -4.24 -4.63
N GLN A 63 6.23 -3.40 -4.56
CA GLN A 63 7.42 -3.62 -3.74
C GLN A 63 7.74 -2.37 -2.93
N CYS A 64 8.03 -2.54 -1.65
CA CYS A 64 8.65 -1.49 -0.84
C CYS A 64 10.14 -1.40 -1.19
N THR A 65 10.61 -0.23 -1.62
CA THR A 65 12.01 -0.04 -2.01
C THR A 65 12.95 0.06 -0.81
N GLU A 66 12.43 0.32 0.38
CA GLU A 66 13.22 0.42 1.61
C GLU A 66 13.51 -0.94 2.26
N CYS A 67 12.48 -1.77 2.52
CA CYS A 67 12.63 -3.05 3.22
C CYS A 67 12.50 -4.29 2.33
N GLY A 68 12.14 -4.12 1.05
CA GLY A 68 11.98 -5.22 0.11
C GLY A 68 10.71 -6.06 0.30
N ASN A 69 9.76 -5.65 1.16
CA ASN A 69 8.44 -6.31 1.22
C ASN A 69 7.77 -6.28 -0.17
N ILE A 70 7.06 -7.34 -0.56
CA ILE A 70 6.43 -7.50 -1.88
C ILE A 70 4.97 -7.93 -1.71
N ARG A 71 4.05 -7.40 -2.52
CA ARG A 71 2.65 -7.84 -2.59
C ARG A 71 2.59 -9.32 -2.98
N LYS A 72 1.91 -10.13 -2.17
CA LYS A 72 1.58 -11.51 -2.53
C LYS A 72 0.56 -11.49 -3.68
N PRO A 73 0.69 -12.37 -4.68
CA PRO A 73 -0.35 -12.57 -5.67
C PRO A 73 -1.68 -12.79 -4.99
N ASP A 74 -2.77 -12.35 -5.62
CA ASP A 74 -4.10 -12.75 -5.21
C ASP A 74 -4.15 -14.27 -5.20
N GLU A 75 -4.59 -14.87 -4.08
CA GLU A 75 -4.81 -16.31 -4.06
C GLU A 75 -5.95 -16.59 -5.02
N TRP A 76 -5.59 -17.14 -6.17
CA TRP A 76 -6.54 -17.89 -6.97
C TRP A 76 -6.74 -19.18 -6.21
N ASP A 77 -7.91 -19.36 -5.60
CA ASP A 77 -8.34 -20.68 -5.14
C ASP A 77 -8.10 -21.62 -6.32
N ALA A 78 -7.07 -22.44 -6.21
CA ALA A 78 -6.93 -23.57 -7.10
C ALA A 78 -8.13 -24.45 -6.79
N ALA A 79 -9.23 -24.23 -7.49
CA ALA A 79 -10.29 -25.19 -7.66
C ALA A 79 -9.67 -26.37 -8.42
N HIS A 80 -8.92 -27.18 -7.70
CA HIS A 80 -8.47 -28.48 -8.14
C HIS A 80 -9.08 -29.49 -7.18
N GLU A 81 -9.98 -30.26 -7.79
CA GLU A 81 -10.61 -31.54 -7.40
C GLU A 81 -11.83 -31.50 -6.49
#